data_AF-A0A6L5K3Z2-F1
#
_entry.id   AF-A0A6L5K3Z2-F1
#
_cell.length_a   1.000
_cell.length_b   1.000
_cell.length_c   1.000
_cell.angle_alpha   90.00
_cell.angle_beta   90.00
_cell.angle_gamma   90.00
#
_symmetry.space_group_name_H-M   'P 1'
#
loop_
_entity.id
_entity.type
_entity.pdbx_description
1 polymer ?
#
loop_
_entity_poly.entity_id
_entity_poly.type
_entity_poly.pdbx_seq_one_letter_code
_entity_poly.pdbx_strand_id
1 'polypeptide(L)'
;MLYYFLVPLKKYFFFFNVFSYFTVRTALAGSTAFLLCLILGPWLIRTLKKYQLGEEIYANGPKSHLKKKGTPSMGGILIIGATII
;
A
#
# COMPACT_ATOMS: atom_id res chain seq x y z
N MET A 1 3.35 12.34 -3.78
CA MET A 1 4.74 12.74 -4.15
C MET A 1 4.98 12.99 -5.64
N LEU A 2 4.53 12.12 -6.55
CA LEU A 2 4.84 12.18 -8.00
C LEU A 2 4.49 13.52 -8.69
N TYR A 3 3.42 14.18 -8.24
CA TYR A 3 2.99 15.49 -8.74
C TYR A 3 4.08 16.57 -8.67
N TYR A 4 4.85 16.61 -7.58
CA TYR A 4 5.93 17.60 -7.42
C TYR A 4 7.06 17.42 -8.44
N PHE A 5 7.25 16.20 -8.94
CA PHE A 5 8.29 15.90 -9.93
C PHE A 5 7.83 16.17 -11.37
N LEU A 6 6.56 15.91 -11.71
CA LEU A 6 6.04 16.03 -13.09
C LEU A 6 5.61 17.46 -13.47
N VAL A 7 5.15 18.27 -12.51
CA VAL A 7 4.63 19.61 -12.77
C VAL A 7 5.68 20.64 -13.24
N PRO A 8 6.94 20.63 -12.75
CA PRO A 8 7.98 21.51 -13.27
C PRO A 8 8.26 21.27 -14.77
N LEU A 9 8.03 20.05 -15.25
CA LEU A 9 8.28 19.65 -16.63
C LEU A 9 7.26 20.24 -17.63
N LYS A 10 6.13 20.78 -17.13
CA LYS A 10 5.17 21.55 -17.96
C LYS A 10 5.83 22.74 -18.66
N LYS A 11 6.93 23.26 -18.11
CA LYS A 11 7.64 24.42 -18.65
C LYS A 11 8.36 24.10 -19.98
N TYR A 12 8.65 22.83 -20.25
CA TYR A 12 9.39 22.38 -21.43
C TYR A 12 8.50 21.77 -22.51
N PHE A 13 7.35 21.19 -22.15
CA PHE A 13 6.42 20.57 -23.10
C PHE A 13 4.96 20.87 -22.75
N PHE A 14 4.21 21.45 -23.69
CA PHE A 14 2.78 21.81 -23.55
C PHE A 14 1.89 20.59 -23.17
N PHE A 15 2.25 19.39 -23.61
CA PHE A 15 1.54 18.14 -23.31
C PHE A 15 1.47 17.81 -21.81
N PHE A 16 2.46 18.24 -21.01
CA PHE A 16 2.49 17.98 -19.57
C PHE A 16 1.48 18.83 -18.77
N ASN A 17 0.75 19.75 -19.42
CA ASN A 17 -0.36 20.49 -18.78
C ASN A 17 -1.49 19.55 -18.33
N VAL A 18 -1.64 18.38 -18.98
CA VAL A 18 -2.64 17.36 -18.62
C VAL A 18 -2.48 16.87 -17.17
N PHE A 19 -1.26 16.88 -16.62
CA PHE A 19 -0.99 16.49 -15.23
C PHE A 19 -1.41 17.54 -14.19
N SER A 20 -1.82 18.75 -14.61
CA SER A 20 -2.32 19.79 -13.71
C SER A 20 -3.81 19.63 -13.38
N TYR A 21 -4.55 18.83 -14.15
CA TYR A 21 -5.95 18.55 -13.87
C TYR A 21 -6.12 17.69 -12.62
N PHE A 22 -7.13 18.02 -11.81
CA PHE A 22 -7.42 17.32 -10.56
C PHE A 22 -7.70 15.82 -10.79
N THR A 23 -8.44 15.47 -11.85
CA THR A 23 -8.77 14.08 -12.20
C THR A 23 -7.54 13.24 -12.50
N VAL A 24 -6.56 13.81 -13.21
CA VAL A 24 -5.31 13.09 -13.54
C VAL A 24 -4.45 12.95 -12.29
N ARG A 25 -4.44 13.97 -11.42
CA ARG A 25 -3.75 13.92 -10.13
C ARG A 25 -4.29 12.82 -9.22
N THR A 26 -5.61 12.70 -9.09
CA THR A 26 -6.24 11.67 -8.24
C THR A 26 -6.04 10.27 -8.80
N ALA A 27 -6.19 10.10 -10.11
CA ALA A 27 -5.93 8.82 -10.77
C ALA A 27 -4.47 8.36 -10.56
N LEU A 28 -3.50 9.25 -10.78
CA LEU A 28 -2.08 8.94 -10.57
C LEU A 28 -1.77 8.60 -9.11
N ALA A 29 -2.31 9.36 -8.15
CA ALA A 29 -2.11 9.08 -6.72
C ALA A 29 -2.64 7.69 -6.33
N GLY A 30 -3.84 7.33 -6.81
CA GLY A 30 -4.42 6.01 -6.59
C GLY A 30 -3.60 4.89 -7.24
N SER A 31 -3.17 5.08 -8.50
CA SER A 31 -2.32 4.10 -9.18
C SER A 31 -0.97 3.92 -8.49
N THR A 32 -0.33 5.00 -8.01
CA THR A 32 0.94 4.88 -7.28
C THR A 32 0.78 4.20 -5.93
N ALA A 33 -0.27 4.51 -5.17
CA ALA A 33 -0.54 3.86 -3.89
C ALA A 33 -0.82 2.36 -4.07
N PHE A 34 -1.58 2.00 -5.12
CA PHE A 34 -1.85 0.60 -5.47
C PHE A 34 -0.57 -0.16 -5.85
N LEU A 35 0.26 0.42 -6.72
CA LEU A 35 1.54 -0.19 -7.11
C LEU A 35 2.47 -0.35 -5.91
N LEU A 36 2.55 0.63 -5.01
CA LEU A 36 3.33 0.54 -3.77
C LEU A 36 2.83 -0.59 -2.89
N CYS A 37 1.52 -0.74 -2.71
CA CYS A 37 0.94 -1.85 -1.95
C CYS A 37 1.32 -3.22 -2.54
N LEU A 38 1.29 -3.38 -3.86
CA LEU A 38 1.66 -4.64 -4.51
C LEU A 38 3.15 -4.98 -4.35
N ILE A 39 4.03 -3.99 -4.47
CA ILE A 39 5.48 -4.18 -4.37
C ILE A 39 5.91 -4.42 -2.92
N LEU A 40 5.40 -3.61 -1.98
CA LEU A 40 5.78 -3.67 -0.57
C LEU A 40 5.02 -4.75 0.20
N GLY A 41 3.89 -5.25 -0.32
CA GLY A 41 3.05 -6.26 0.32
C GLY A 41 3.81 -7.54 0.71
N PRO A 42 4.47 -8.25 -0.22
CA PRO A 42 5.22 -9.47 0.09
C PRO A 42 6.34 -9.24 1.11
N TRP A 43 7.00 -8.07 1.02
CA TRP A 43 8.06 -7.70 1.96
C TRP A 43 7.49 -7.49 3.37
N LEU A 44 6.41 -6.73 3.50
CA LEU A 44 5.76 -6.48 4.78
C LEU A 44 5.21 -7.78 5.40
N ILE A 45 4.58 -8.66 4.61
CA ILE A 45 4.06 -9.95 5.10
C ILE A 45 5.20 -10.81 5.68
N ARG A 46 6.36 -10.86 5.01
CA ARG A 46 7.53 -11.59 5.52
C ARG A 46 8.07 -10.98 6.81
N THR A 47 8.11 -9.66 6.89
CA THR A 47 8.56 -8.92 8.08
C THR A 47 7.61 -9.15 9.27
N LEU A 48 6.30 -8.99 9.08
CA LEU A 48 5.30 -9.22 10.13
C LEU A 48 5.29 -10.68 10.61
N LYS A 49 5.50 -11.64 9.69
CA LYS A 49 5.66 -13.06 10.05
C LYS A 49 6.93 -13.32 10.87
N LYS A 50 8.04 -12.62 10.57
CA LYS A 50 9.29 -12.72 11.37
C LYS A 50 9.12 -12.19 12.79
N TYR A 51 8.38 -11.11 12.98
CA TYR A 51 8.12 -10.53 14.30
C TYR A 51 7.04 -11.26 15.10
N GLN A 52 6.53 -12.40 14.60
CA GLN A 52 5.52 -13.22 15.29
C GLN A 52 4.30 -12.43 15.77
N LEU A 53 3.93 -11.35 15.07
CA LEU A 53 2.69 -10.60 15.28
C LEU A 53 1.48 -11.36 14.68
N GLY A 54 1.45 -12.67 14.88
CA GLY A 54 0.32 -13.52 14.54
C GLY A 54 -0.60 -13.65 15.74
N GLU A 55 -1.92 -13.61 15.52
CA GLU A 55 -2.88 -13.86 16.59
C GLU A 55 -2.64 -15.25 17.21
N GLU A 56 -2.44 -15.30 18.53
CA GLU A 56 -2.46 -16.54 19.29
C GLU A 56 -3.91 -17.04 19.35
N ILE A 57 -4.19 -18.11 18.61
CA ILE A 57 -5.52 -18.71 18.57
C ILE A 57 -5.65 -19.68 19.73
N TYR A 58 -6.65 -19.45 20.59
CA TYR A 58 -7.02 -20.32 21.71
C TYR A 58 -7.22 -21.77 21.23
N ALA A 59 -6.51 -22.72 21.85
CA ALA A 59 -6.46 -24.11 21.42
C ALA A 59 -7.81 -24.87 21.47
N ASN A 60 -8.77 -24.37 22.27
CA ASN A 60 -10.12 -24.96 22.44
C ASN A 60 -11.17 -24.38 21.47
N GLY A 61 -10.78 -23.56 20.50
CA GLY A 61 -11.70 -22.98 19.52
C GLY A 61 -12.15 -23.94 18.41
N PRO A 62 -13.17 -23.58 17.61
CA PRO A 62 -13.65 -24.41 16.51
C PRO A 62 -12.54 -24.69 15.49
N LYS A 63 -12.47 -25.90 14.92
CA LYS A 63 -11.43 -26.32 13.96
C LYS A 63 -11.24 -25.37 12.78
N SER A 64 -12.29 -24.65 12.39
CA SER A 64 -12.28 -23.63 11.33
C SER A 64 -11.39 -22.41 11.66
N HIS A 65 -11.25 -22.06 12.94
CA HIS A 65 -10.41 -20.94 13.38
C HIS A 65 -8.91 -21.30 13.41
N LEU A 66 -8.56 -22.57 13.62
CA LEU A 66 -7.18 -23.04 13.60
C LEU A 66 -6.50 -22.85 12.22
N LYS A 67 -7.27 -22.77 11.13
CA LYS A 67 -6.73 -22.48 9.78
C LYS A 67 -6.18 -21.06 9.62
N LYS A 68 -6.56 -20.12 10.49
CA LYS A 68 -6.05 -18.74 10.47
C LYS A 68 -4.76 -18.58 11.30
N LYS A 69 -4.27 -19.65 11.92
CA LYS A 69 -3.08 -19.64 12.77
C LYS A 69 -1.86 -19.24 11.94
N GLY A 70 -1.29 -18.07 12.24
CA GLY A 70 -0.10 -17.54 11.57
C GLY A 70 -0.36 -16.53 10.45
N THR A 71 -1.60 -16.06 10.25
CA THR A 71 -1.83 -14.84 9.46
C THR A 71 -1.32 -13.62 10.24
N PRO A 72 -0.39 -12.83 9.68
CA PRO A 72 0.11 -11.65 10.37
C PRO A 72 -1.00 -10.62 10.58
N SER A 73 -1.11 -10.10 11.79
CA SER A 73 -1.94 -8.94 12.11
C SER A 73 -1.18 -7.66 11.78
N MET A 74 -1.89 -6.55 11.52
CA MET A 74 -1.35 -5.23 11.11
C MET A 74 -1.07 -4.95 9.61
N GLY A 75 -1.80 -5.58 8.69
CA GLY A 75 -1.76 -5.19 7.26
C GLY A 75 -2.11 -3.72 6.98
N GLY A 76 -2.86 -3.06 7.87
CA GLY A 76 -3.25 -1.66 7.75
C GLY A 76 -2.07 -0.67 7.72
N ILE A 77 -0.91 -1.04 8.27
CA ILE A 77 0.31 -0.21 8.21
C ILE A 77 0.74 0.01 6.75
N LEU A 78 0.57 -1.01 5.89
CA LEU A 78 0.85 -0.90 4.46
C LEU A 78 -0.04 0.16 3.80
N ILE A 79 -1.34 0.12 4.11
CA ILE A 79 -2.36 0.96 3.50
C ILE A 79 -2.17 2.42 3.93
N ILE A 80 -1.92 2.63 5.22
CA ILE A 80 -1.66 3.97 5.77
C ILE A 80 -0.36 4.52 5.16
N GLY A 81 0.71 3.71 5.14
CA GLY A 81 1.99 4.11 4.53
C GLY A 81 1.86 4.46 3.05
N ALA A 82 1.17 3.62 2.27
CA ALA A 82 0.97 3.85 0.83
C ALA A 82 0.08 5.07 0.54
N THR A 83 -0.89 5.38 1.41
CA THR A 83 -1.77 6.55 1.24
C THR A 83 -1.06 7.87 1.55
N ILE A 84 -0.10 7.88 2.47
CA ILE A 84 0.62 9.10 2.89
C ILE A 84 1.62 9.58 1.81
N ILE A 85 2.13 8.66 0.98
CA ILE A 85 3.20 8.91 -0.01
C ILE A 85 2.65 9.57 -1.29
#